data_AF-A0A0L8I7U9-F1
#
_entry.id   AF-A0A0L8I7U9-F1
#
_cell.length_a   1.000
_cell.length_b   1.000
_cell.length_c   1.000
_cell.angle_alpha   90.00
_cell.angle_beta   90.00
_cell.angle_gamma   90.00
#
_symmetry.space_group_name_H-M   'P 1'
#
loop_
_entity.id
_entity.type
_entity.pdbx_description
1 polymer ?
#
loop_
_entity_poly.entity_id
_entity_poly.type
_entity_poly.pdbx_seq_one_letter_code
_entity_poly.pdbx_strand_id
1 'polypeptide(L)'
;MKCFAYSPRLSSKTISCSLRTSFIFIVLFLCIFTYFVIIKNLYLGARNNVLHADTSRHPFDCAALVRQDEFALSNAENYSALHPHVSLPNGEYTKKLSKNCDEFRKRGRYITLKDVTGEEQDFPLAYSISLYKKPDQVENLLRAIYRPHNYYCIHVDKSSNPLILSDMKAIAKCLPNVYIASRIVDVEWGVFSQTEAELICMRDLLKYKKWKYFINLTGQEYPLKTNLQIVRIVKALKGANDIEGTRNK
;
A
#
# COMPACT_ATOMS: atom_id res chain seq x y z
N MET A 1 -59.20 -78.02 26.01
CA MET A 1 -58.19 -77.37 26.88
C MET A 1 -57.45 -76.34 26.03
N LYS A 2 -57.47 -75.06 26.43
CA LYS A 2 -56.81 -73.89 25.80
C LYS A 2 -57.31 -73.55 24.38
N CYS A 3 -58.25 -72.62 24.24
CA CYS A 3 -58.16 -71.15 24.32
C CYS A 3 -57.98 -70.54 22.91
N PHE A 4 -59.09 -69.94 22.48
CA PHE A 4 -59.31 -69.16 21.28
C PHE A 4 -58.42 -67.91 21.19
N ALA A 5 -58.07 -67.54 19.96
CA ALA A 5 -58.18 -66.16 19.51
C ALA A 5 -58.72 -66.17 18.08
N TYR A 6 -60.03 -65.94 17.93
CA TYR A 6 -60.67 -65.70 16.63
C TYR A 6 -61.65 -64.52 16.79
N SER A 7 -61.45 -63.53 15.93
CA SER A 7 -62.33 -62.38 15.59
C SER A 7 -63.69 -62.88 15.03
N PRO A 8 -64.72 -62.09 14.60
CA PRO A 8 -64.97 -60.62 14.59
C PRO A 8 -66.37 -60.25 15.17
N ARG A 9 -66.70 -58.98 15.48
CA ARG A 9 -67.33 -57.98 14.59
C ARG A 9 -67.75 -56.80 15.47
N LEU A 10 -67.57 -55.55 15.02
CA LEU A 10 -68.68 -54.63 14.75
C LEU A 10 -68.17 -53.28 14.22
N SER A 11 -68.67 -52.97 13.03
CA SER A 11 -68.74 -51.68 12.35
C SER A 11 -68.89 -50.46 13.26
N SER A 12 -68.12 -49.40 13.00
CA SER A 12 -68.71 -48.09 12.67
C SER A 12 -67.74 -47.22 11.87
N LYS A 13 -68.32 -46.49 10.92
CA LYS A 13 -67.67 -45.58 9.97
C LYS A 13 -67.16 -44.31 10.67
N THR A 14 -66.05 -43.73 10.22
CA THR A 14 -65.79 -42.26 10.23
C THR A 14 -64.60 -41.96 9.30
N ILE A 15 -64.87 -41.52 8.07
CA ILE A 15 -64.73 -40.12 7.57
C ILE A 15 -63.30 -39.56 7.70
N SER A 16 -62.59 -39.61 6.56
CA SER A 16 -61.56 -38.71 6.04
C SER A 16 -61.03 -37.58 6.95
N CYS A 17 -59.77 -37.69 7.36
CA CYS A 17 -58.96 -36.58 7.88
C CYS A 17 -57.51 -36.68 7.39
N SER A 18 -57.30 -36.55 6.06
CA SER A 18 -55.96 -36.57 5.43
C SER A 18 -55.52 -35.18 4.90
N LEU A 19 -56.45 -34.23 4.77
CA LEU A 19 -56.16 -32.92 4.18
C LEU A 19 -55.65 -31.86 5.19
N ARG A 20 -55.97 -32.01 6.48
CA ARG A 20 -55.59 -31.03 7.53
C ARG A 20 -54.13 -31.14 7.98
N THR A 21 -53.54 -32.34 7.96
CA THR A 21 -52.15 -32.56 8.36
C THR A 21 -51.18 -31.98 7.33
N SER A 22 -51.42 -32.19 6.04
CA SER A 22 -50.62 -31.58 4.95
C SER A 22 -50.59 -30.06 4.99
N PHE A 23 -51.72 -29.42 5.34
CA PHE A 23 -51.78 -27.96 5.44
C PHE A 23 -50.90 -27.42 6.57
N ILE A 24 -50.85 -28.12 7.71
CA ILE A 24 -50.00 -27.76 8.85
C ILE A 24 -48.52 -27.89 8.49
N PHE A 25 -48.13 -28.95 7.77
CA PHE A 25 -46.75 -29.13 7.30
C PHE A 25 -46.31 -28.04 6.31
N ILE A 26 -47.19 -27.63 5.40
CA ILE A 26 -46.92 -26.55 4.44
C ILE A 26 -46.74 -25.21 5.18
N VAL A 27 -47.62 -24.89 6.14
CA VAL A 27 -47.52 -23.66 6.93
C VAL A 27 -46.23 -23.65 7.77
N LEU A 28 -45.88 -24.76 8.43
CA LEU A 28 -44.63 -24.86 9.18
C LEU A 28 -43.41 -24.70 8.27
N PHE A 29 -43.41 -25.31 7.08
CA PHE A 29 -42.32 -25.18 6.12
C PHE A 29 -42.16 -23.74 5.63
N LEU A 30 -43.27 -23.04 5.32
CA LEU A 30 -43.24 -21.63 4.92
C LEU A 30 -42.77 -20.71 6.06
N CYS A 31 -43.14 -20.99 7.30
CA CYS A 31 -42.64 -20.26 8.47
C CYS A 31 -41.14 -20.48 8.71
N ILE A 32 -40.66 -21.72 8.57
CA ILE A 32 -39.23 -22.05 8.71
C ILE A 32 -38.44 -21.39 7.57
N PHE A 33 -38.95 -21.45 6.33
CA PHE A 33 -38.29 -20.84 5.18
C PHE A 33 -38.19 -19.32 5.30
N THR A 34 -39.28 -18.65 5.71
CA THR A 34 -39.26 -17.20 5.95
C THR A 34 -38.35 -16.82 7.12
N TYR A 35 -38.33 -17.60 8.20
CA TYR A 35 -37.38 -17.43 9.30
C TYR A 35 -35.91 -17.54 8.82
N PHE A 36 -35.58 -18.55 8.01
CA PHE A 36 -34.23 -18.71 7.45
C PHE A 36 -33.85 -17.56 6.51
N VAL A 37 -34.78 -17.07 5.68
CA VAL A 37 -34.53 -15.92 4.80
C VAL A 37 -34.31 -14.64 5.61
N ILE A 38 -35.10 -14.42 6.67
CA ILE A 38 -34.94 -13.27 7.57
C ILE A 38 -33.61 -13.35 8.33
N ILE A 39 -33.26 -14.50 8.89
CA ILE A 39 -31.96 -14.72 9.56
C ILE A 39 -30.79 -14.49 8.59
N LYS A 40 -30.89 -14.99 7.35
CA LYS A 40 -29.85 -14.80 6.33
C LYS A 40 -29.74 -13.33 5.90
N ASN A 41 -30.85 -12.61 5.78
CA ASN A 41 -30.85 -11.17 5.50
C ASN A 41 -30.36 -10.33 6.69
N LEU A 42 -30.64 -10.74 7.92
CA LEU A 42 -30.04 -10.15 9.13
C LEU A 42 -28.52 -10.41 9.18
N TYR A 43 -28.07 -11.61 8.82
CA TYR A 43 -26.63 -11.93 8.72
C TYR A 43 -25.95 -11.19 7.56
N LEU A 44 -26.60 -11.04 6.40
CA LEU A 44 -26.07 -10.23 5.29
C LEU A 44 -26.09 -8.73 5.62
N GLY A 45 -27.13 -8.25 6.30
CA GLY A 45 -27.23 -6.86 6.78
C GLY A 45 -26.16 -6.54 7.84
N ALA A 46 -25.86 -7.48 8.72
CA ALA A 46 -24.75 -7.37 9.68
C ALA A 46 -23.37 -7.43 8.97
N ARG A 47 -23.24 -8.22 7.91
CA ARG A 47 -22.01 -8.29 7.09
C ARG A 47 -21.75 -7.01 6.30
N ASN A 48 -22.79 -6.30 5.89
CA ASN A 48 -22.70 -5.06 5.11
C ASN A 48 -22.61 -3.78 5.97
N ASN A 49 -22.78 -3.88 7.29
CA ASN A 49 -22.54 -2.79 8.24
C ASN A 49 -21.15 -2.85 8.89
N VAL A 50 -20.18 -3.49 8.24
CA VAL A 50 -18.77 -3.10 8.38
C VAL A 50 -18.58 -1.82 7.55
N LEU A 51 -19.13 -0.73 8.07
CA LEU A 51 -18.54 0.58 7.86
C LEU A 51 -17.07 0.38 8.26
N HIS A 52 -16.15 0.61 7.32
CA HIS A 52 -14.73 0.65 7.60
C HIS A 52 -14.47 1.75 8.63
N ALA A 53 -14.67 1.43 9.91
CA ALA A 53 -14.05 2.10 11.02
C ALA A 53 -12.57 1.73 10.94
N ASP A 54 -11.84 2.48 10.13
CA ASP A 54 -10.39 2.61 10.24
C ASP A 54 -10.06 3.26 11.59
N THR A 55 -10.21 2.49 12.65
CA THR A 55 -9.71 2.83 13.97
C THR A 55 -9.00 1.62 14.54
N SER A 56 -7.96 1.14 13.84
CA SER A 56 -6.78 0.77 14.63
C SER A 56 -6.32 2.08 15.27
N ARG A 57 -6.60 2.29 16.55
CA ARG A 57 -6.08 3.44 17.30
C ARG A 57 -4.56 3.37 17.21
N HIS A 58 -3.99 4.05 16.23
CA HIS A 58 -2.57 4.31 16.19
C HIS A 58 -2.22 5.00 17.52
N PRO A 59 -1.09 4.71 18.18
CA PRO A 59 -0.71 5.37 19.44
C PRO A 59 -0.66 6.91 19.36
N PHE A 60 -0.81 7.48 18.16
CA PHE A 60 -0.73 8.90 17.89
C PHE A 60 -1.90 9.39 17.04
N ASP A 61 -2.31 10.62 17.33
CA ASP A 61 -3.09 11.44 16.41
C ASP A 61 -2.12 12.22 15.50
N CYS A 62 -1.92 11.72 14.29
CA CYS A 62 -1.06 12.37 13.30
C CYS A 62 -1.55 13.79 12.92
N ALA A 63 -2.85 14.05 12.97
CA ALA A 63 -3.38 15.38 12.66
C ALA A 63 -3.09 16.38 13.78
N ALA A 64 -3.07 15.93 15.04
CA ALA A 64 -2.58 16.74 16.16
C ALA A 64 -1.08 17.03 16.03
N LEU A 65 -0.26 16.02 15.68
CA LEU A 65 1.19 16.20 15.44
C LEU A 65 1.48 17.21 14.32
N VAL A 66 0.78 17.12 13.19
CA VAL A 66 0.93 18.05 12.07
C VAL A 66 0.53 19.48 12.46
N ARG A 67 -0.45 19.63 13.36
CA ARG A 67 -0.86 20.92 13.93
C ARG A 67 0.05 21.40 15.07
N GLN A 68 1.14 20.67 15.36
CA GLN A 68 2.09 20.98 16.43
C GLN A 68 1.43 21.05 17.82
N ASP A 69 0.46 20.17 18.08
CA ASP A 69 -0.13 20.02 19.41
C ASP A 69 0.93 19.52 20.41
N GLU A 70 1.15 20.29 21.48
CA GLU A 70 2.21 20.02 22.47
C GLU A 70 2.06 18.66 23.15
N PHE A 71 0.82 18.26 23.48
CA PHE A 71 0.56 16.98 24.13
C PHE A 71 0.85 15.82 23.18
N ALA A 72 0.40 15.92 21.93
CA ALA A 72 0.69 14.91 20.92
C ALA A 72 2.20 14.78 20.66
N LEU A 73 2.92 15.90 20.56
CA LEU A 73 4.38 15.93 20.40
C LEU A 73 5.09 15.26 21.58
N SER A 74 4.76 15.63 22.81
CA SER A 74 5.37 15.04 24.01
C SER A 74 5.09 13.54 24.11
N ASN A 75 3.86 13.11 23.81
CA ASN A 75 3.52 11.69 23.78
C ASN A 75 4.31 10.92 22.69
N ALA A 76 4.49 11.52 21.51
CA ALA A 76 5.28 10.93 20.42
C ALA A 76 6.77 10.81 20.75
N GLU A 77 7.36 11.80 21.40
CA GLU A 77 8.74 11.77 21.88
C GLU A 77 8.95 10.66 22.91
N ASN A 78 8.09 10.62 23.94
CA ASN A 78 8.15 9.60 24.99
C ASN A 78 8.00 8.18 24.41
N TYR A 79 7.03 7.99 23.51
CA TYR A 79 6.85 6.70 22.87
C TYR A 79 8.05 6.30 22.02
N SER A 80 8.62 7.24 21.25
CA SER A 80 9.80 6.98 20.40
C SER A 80 11.03 6.62 21.21
N ALA A 81 11.20 7.21 22.40
CA ALA A 81 12.26 6.85 23.33
C ALA A 81 12.11 5.41 23.86
N LEU A 82 10.88 4.97 24.10
CA LEU A 82 10.57 3.62 24.57
C LEU A 82 10.58 2.57 23.45
N HIS A 83 10.34 2.97 22.21
CA HIS A 83 10.23 2.10 21.04
C HIS A 83 11.17 2.56 19.92
N PRO A 84 12.50 2.39 20.08
CA PRO A 84 13.46 2.83 19.08
C PRO A 84 13.23 2.11 17.75
N HIS A 85 13.39 2.85 16.64
CA HIS A 85 13.22 2.29 15.30
C HIS A 85 14.22 1.16 15.02
N VAL A 86 13.70 -0.04 14.76
CA VAL A 86 14.50 -1.18 14.32
C VAL A 86 14.58 -1.18 12.80
N SER A 87 15.78 -0.98 12.25
CA SER A 87 15.98 -1.01 10.79
C SER A 87 15.86 -2.43 10.27
N LEU A 88 15.33 -2.60 9.05
CA LEU A 88 15.30 -3.90 8.41
C LEU A 88 16.73 -4.42 8.15
N PRO A 89 17.02 -5.71 8.39
CA PRO A 89 18.32 -6.28 8.07
C PRO A 89 18.62 -6.21 6.56
N ASN A 90 19.88 -5.99 6.20
CA ASN A 90 20.31 -6.05 4.80
C ASN A 90 20.05 -7.45 4.21
N GLY A 91 19.51 -7.49 3.00
CA GLY A 91 19.14 -8.71 2.27
C GLY A 91 17.69 -9.15 2.48
N GLU A 92 16.91 -8.49 3.34
CA GLU A 92 15.54 -8.91 3.67
C GLU A 92 14.58 -8.78 2.48
N TYR A 93 14.73 -7.75 1.66
CA TYR A 93 13.92 -7.58 0.44
C TYR A 93 14.18 -8.69 -0.57
N THR A 94 15.45 -8.97 -0.81
CA THR A 94 15.89 -10.04 -1.71
C THR A 94 15.37 -11.40 -1.24
N LYS A 95 15.46 -11.69 0.06
CA LYS A 95 15.11 -13.00 0.62
C LYS A 95 13.61 -13.22 0.73
N LYS A 96 12.83 -12.18 1.02
CA LYS A 96 11.44 -12.34 1.43
C LYS A 96 10.52 -11.28 0.81
N LEU A 97 10.76 -10.00 1.09
CA LEU A 97 9.71 -8.97 0.91
C LEU A 97 9.38 -8.67 -0.56
N SER A 98 10.31 -8.90 -1.48
CA SER A 98 10.13 -8.59 -2.92
C SER A 98 10.07 -9.85 -3.80
N LYS A 99 9.79 -11.04 -3.22
CA LYS A 99 9.65 -12.29 -4.00
C LYS A 99 8.39 -12.30 -4.86
N ASN A 100 7.29 -11.76 -4.35
CA ASN A 100 6.03 -11.60 -5.08
C ASN A 100 5.75 -10.11 -5.28
N CYS A 101 5.86 -9.64 -6.52
CA CYS A 101 5.72 -8.22 -6.81
C CYS A 101 4.28 -7.69 -6.68
N ASP A 102 3.26 -8.54 -6.82
CA ASP A 102 1.87 -8.13 -6.58
C ASP A 102 1.63 -7.91 -5.09
N GLU A 103 2.11 -8.84 -4.26
CA GLU A 103 2.06 -8.71 -2.81
C GLU A 103 2.90 -7.51 -2.32
N PHE A 104 4.10 -7.34 -2.84
CA PHE A 104 4.97 -6.20 -2.53
C PHE A 104 4.26 -4.87 -2.82
N ARG A 105 3.70 -4.72 -4.03
CA ARG A 105 2.97 -3.50 -4.43
C ARG A 105 1.73 -3.26 -3.56
N LYS A 106 0.99 -4.33 -3.23
CA LYS A 106 -0.20 -4.28 -2.37
C LYS A 106 0.15 -3.89 -0.92
N ARG A 107 1.18 -4.51 -0.33
CA ARG A 107 1.68 -4.20 1.02
C ARG A 107 2.18 -2.76 1.10
N GLY A 108 2.96 -2.34 0.11
CA GLY A 108 3.48 -0.97 0.02
C GLY A 108 2.41 0.08 -0.25
N ARG A 109 1.19 -0.34 -0.65
CA ARG A 109 0.10 0.55 -1.11
C ARG A 109 0.56 1.48 -2.24
N TYR A 110 1.34 0.94 -3.18
CA TYR A 110 1.85 1.73 -4.31
C TYR A 110 0.70 2.25 -5.18
N ILE A 111 0.76 3.55 -5.49
CA ILE A 111 -0.25 4.25 -6.29
C ILE A 111 -0.28 3.71 -7.72
N THR A 112 -1.48 3.45 -8.24
CA THR A 112 -1.68 2.91 -9.58
C THR A 112 -2.22 3.97 -10.54
N LEU A 113 -2.26 3.67 -11.85
CA LEU A 113 -2.72 4.63 -12.86
C LEU A 113 -4.16 5.11 -12.67
N LYS A 114 -5.01 4.32 -11.98
CA LYS A 114 -6.39 4.70 -11.70
C LYS A 114 -6.52 5.77 -10.61
N ASP A 115 -5.47 5.96 -9.80
CA ASP A 115 -5.46 6.82 -8.61
C ASP A 115 -4.73 8.14 -8.87
N VAL A 116 -4.34 8.43 -10.12
CA VAL A 116 -3.60 9.64 -10.52
C VAL A 116 -4.43 10.51 -11.44
N THR A 117 -4.31 11.83 -11.28
CA THR A 117 -5.03 12.79 -12.11
C THR A 117 -4.47 12.86 -13.53
N GLY A 118 -5.29 13.28 -14.51
CA GLY A 118 -4.79 13.56 -15.87
C GLY A 118 -3.68 14.61 -15.87
N GLU A 119 -3.80 15.62 -14.99
CA GLU A 119 -2.80 16.68 -14.82
C GLU A 119 -1.40 16.15 -14.45
N GLU A 120 -1.34 15.12 -13.61
CA GLU A 120 -0.10 14.42 -13.25
C GLU A 120 0.42 13.59 -14.42
N GLN A 121 -0.46 12.80 -15.07
CA GLN A 121 -0.08 11.92 -16.17
C GLN A 121 0.54 12.67 -17.35
N ASP A 122 0.02 13.86 -17.67
CA ASP A 122 0.51 14.73 -18.75
C ASP A 122 1.81 15.47 -18.39
N PHE A 123 2.27 15.35 -17.14
CA PHE A 123 3.48 16.01 -16.66
C PHE A 123 4.42 15.07 -15.90
N PRO A 124 5.04 14.07 -16.58
CA PRO A 124 5.94 13.14 -15.92
C PRO A 124 7.19 13.82 -15.33
N LEU A 125 7.61 13.33 -14.17
CA LEU A 125 8.82 13.75 -13.46
C LEU A 125 9.87 12.64 -13.49
N ALA A 126 11.14 13.02 -13.46
CA ALA A 126 12.27 12.13 -13.29
C ALA A 126 12.95 12.37 -11.94
N TYR A 127 13.30 11.30 -11.25
CA TYR A 127 13.99 11.36 -9.95
C TYR A 127 15.28 10.56 -10.00
N SER A 128 16.35 11.08 -9.40
CA SER A 128 17.48 10.26 -8.96
C SER A 128 17.47 10.11 -7.45
N ILE A 129 17.74 8.91 -6.94
CA ILE A 129 17.82 8.63 -5.51
C ILE A 129 19.18 8.00 -5.24
N SER A 130 20.05 8.71 -4.51
CA SER A 130 21.34 8.19 -4.07
C SER A 130 21.27 7.64 -2.65
N LEU A 131 21.81 6.46 -2.39
CA LEU A 131 21.85 5.87 -1.05
C LEU A 131 23.12 5.02 -0.81
N TYR A 132 23.49 4.88 0.46
CA TYR A 132 24.53 3.94 0.91
C TYR A 132 24.09 3.01 2.05
N LYS A 133 22.89 3.22 2.61
CA LYS A 133 22.33 2.44 3.73
C LYS A 133 20.79 2.48 3.74
N LYS A 134 20.20 1.63 4.57
CA LYS A 134 18.76 1.61 4.91
C LYS A 134 17.81 1.53 3.70
N PRO A 135 17.77 0.38 2.98
CA PRO A 135 16.83 0.15 1.88
C PRO A 135 15.36 0.39 2.25
N ASP A 136 15.00 0.18 3.52
CA ASP A 136 13.67 0.40 4.08
C ASP A 136 13.24 1.87 4.08
N GLN A 137 14.18 2.78 4.36
CA GLN A 137 13.92 4.22 4.23
C GLN A 137 13.69 4.62 2.77
N VAL A 138 14.45 4.01 1.83
CA VAL A 138 14.26 4.27 0.40
C VAL A 138 12.97 3.67 -0.13
N GLU A 139 12.54 2.49 0.34
CA GLU A 139 11.20 1.97 0.04
C GLU A 139 10.11 2.94 0.54
N ASN A 140 10.26 3.47 1.75
CA ASN A 140 9.30 4.44 2.29
C ASN A 140 9.25 5.74 1.47
N LEU A 141 10.41 6.27 1.05
CA LEU A 141 10.48 7.40 0.13
C LEU A 141 9.78 7.07 -1.20
N LEU A 142 10.13 5.93 -1.83
CA LEU A 142 9.51 5.48 -3.08
C LEU A 142 8.00 5.37 -2.95
N ARG A 143 7.47 4.79 -1.87
CA ARG A 143 6.02 4.71 -1.64
C ARG A 143 5.35 6.09 -1.64
N ALA A 144 6.02 7.11 -1.10
CA ALA A 144 5.50 8.47 -1.04
C ALA A 144 5.52 9.17 -2.42
N ILE A 145 6.61 9.04 -3.17
CA ILE A 145 6.81 9.77 -4.44
C ILE A 145 6.41 8.98 -5.68
N TYR A 146 6.20 7.67 -5.59
CA TYR A 146 5.99 6.80 -6.74
C TYR A 146 4.71 7.17 -7.50
N ARG A 147 4.86 7.34 -8.81
CA ARG A 147 3.77 7.39 -9.77
C ARG A 147 4.13 6.54 -10.98
N PRO A 148 3.18 5.81 -11.57
CA PRO A 148 3.44 4.93 -12.70
C PRO A 148 3.89 5.63 -13.99
N HIS A 149 3.63 6.94 -14.13
CA HIS A 149 4.05 7.73 -15.29
C HIS A 149 5.41 8.43 -15.10
N ASN A 150 5.90 8.56 -13.87
CA ASN A 150 7.21 9.15 -13.56
C ASN A 150 8.35 8.15 -13.84
N TYR A 151 9.60 8.58 -13.65
CA TYR A 151 10.78 7.73 -13.80
C TYR A 151 11.70 7.89 -12.61
N TYR A 152 12.29 6.79 -12.14
CA TYR A 152 13.16 6.79 -10.96
C TYR A 152 14.45 6.04 -11.29
N CYS A 153 15.58 6.67 -11.03
CA CYS A 153 16.88 6.03 -11.06
C CYS A 153 17.46 5.98 -9.65
N ILE A 154 17.99 4.83 -9.26
CA ILE A 154 18.54 4.58 -7.94
C ILE A 154 20.03 4.28 -8.09
N HIS A 155 20.85 5.12 -7.48
CA HIS A 155 22.27 4.88 -7.33
C HIS A 155 22.56 4.37 -5.92
N VAL A 156 23.16 3.17 -5.84
CA VAL A 156 23.64 2.60 -4.58
C VAL A 156 25.15 2.77 -4.58
N ASP A 157 25.68 3.45 -3.57
CA ASP A 157 27.12 3.68 -3.41
C ASP A 157 27.89 2.35 -3.47
N LYS A 158 28.99 2.33 -4.23
CA LYS A 158 29.88 1.17 -4.37
C LYS A 158 30.44 0.69 -3.03
N SER A 159 30.67 1.60 -2.08
CA SER A 159 31.19 1.28 -0.74
C SER A 159 30.17 0.57 0.15
N SER A 160 28.89 0.55 -0.25
CA SER A 160 27.80 -0.07 0.51
C SER A 160 27.97 -1.58 0.65
N ASN A 161 27.36 -2.14 1.70
CA ASN A 161 27.20 -3.58 1.81
C ASN A 161 26.51 -4.14 0.54
N PRO A 162 27.05 -5.17 -0.14
CA PRO A 162 26.49 -5.69 -1.39
C PRO A 162 25.02 -6.14 -1.31
N LEU A 163 24.55 -6.51 -0.11
CA LEU A 163 23.16 -6.87 0.13
C LEU A 163 22.20 -5.68 -0.05
N ILE A 164 22.66 -4.44 0.16
CA ILE A 164 21.88 -3.21 -0.08
C ILE A 164 21.59 -3.08 -1.58
N LEU A 165 22.60 -3.27 -2.43
CA LEU A 165 22.41 -3.28 -3.88
C LEU A 165 21.46 -4.39 -4.31
N SER A 166 21.58 -5.58 -3.70
CA SER A 166 20.66 -6.69 -3.95
C SER A 166 19.22 -6.34 -3.59
N ASP A 167 19.00 -5.72 -2.43
CA ASP A 167 17.67 -5.30 -1.98
C ASP A 167 17.07 -4.22 -2.88
N MET A 168 17.85 -3.22 -3.27
CA MET A 168 17.36 -2.19 -4.20
C MET A 168 17.05 -2.77 -5.58
N LYS A 169 17.84 -3.74 -6.07
CA LYS A 169 17.51 -4.49 -7.30
C LYS A 169 16.20 -5.26 -7.16
N ALA A 170 15.97 -5.90 -6.01
CA ALA A 170 14.74 -6.65 -5.75
C ALA A 170 13.51 -5.72 -5.69
N ILE A 171 13.64 -4.53 -5.09
CA ILE A 171 12.61 -3.49 -5.07
C ILE A 171 12.34 -2.98 -6.49
N ALA A 172 13.38 -2.57 -7.23
CA ALA A 172 13.26 -2.05 -8.59
C ALA A 172 12.60 -3.06 -9.54
N LYS A 173 12.88 -4.36 -9.39
CA LYS A 173 12.23 -5.42 -10.17
C LYS A 173 10.70 -5.40 -10.05
N CYS A 174 10.15 -4.98 -8.91
CA CYS A 174 8.70 -4.94 -8.68
C CYS A 174 8.03 -3.63 -9.13
N LEU A 175 8.81 -2.64 -9.58
CA LEU A 175 8.33 -1.32 -9.95
C LEU A 175 8.82 -0.98 -11.39
N PRO A 176 7.96 -1.04 -12.41
CA PRO A 176 8.39 -1.08 -13.83
C PRO A 176 9.13 0.15 -14.34
N ASN A 177 9.00 1.29 -13.65
CA ASN A 177 9.61 2.59 -13.96
C ASN A 177 10.68 3.01 -12.93
N VAL A 178 11.16 2.07 -12.13
CA VAL A 178 12.27 2.25 -11.20
C VAL A 178 13.46 1.44 -11.69
N TYR A 179 14.62 2.08 -11.81
CA TYR A 179 15.81 1.49 -12.39
C TYR A 179 17.00 1.66 -11.45
N ILE A 180 17.92 0.68 -11.47
CA ILE A 180 19.25 0.84 -10.86
C ILE A 180 20.14 1.54 -11.88
N ALA A 181 20.96 2.48 -11.41
CA ALA A 181 21.95 3.17 -12.22
C ALA A 181 22.83 2.19 -13.02
N SER A 182 23.08 2.51 -14.28
CA SER A 182 23.85 1.70 -15.22
C SER A 182 25.32 1.56 -14.79
N ARG A 183 25.84 2.56 -14.08
CA ARG A 183 27.16 2.58 -13.49
C ARG A 183 27.08 2.96 -12.01
N ILE A 184 27.76 2.19 -11.18
CA ILE A 184 27.89 2.43 -9.74
C ILE A 184 29.29 2.98 -9.48
N VAL A 185 29.36 4.07 -8.71
CA VAL A 185 30.61 4.75 -8.32
C VAL A 185 30.73 4.76 -6.81
N ASP A 186 31.96 4.85 -6.32
CA ASP A 186 32.26 5.07 -4.90
C ASP A 186 32.03 6.54 -4.59
N VAL A 187 31.12 6.84 -3.67
CA VAL A 187 30.70 8.23 -3.41
C VAL A 187 31.42 8.77 -2.19
N GLU A 188 32.42 9.61 -2.45
CA GLU A 188 33.07 10.40 -1.41
C GLU A 188 32.32 11.70 -1.15
N TRP A 189 32.12 12.03 0.13
CA TRP A 189 31.41 13.23 0.55
C TRP A 189 32.20 14.50 0.24
N GLY A 190 31.54 15.50 -0.34
CA GLY A 190 32.18 16.77 -0.71
C GLY A 190 33.07 16.70 -1.96
N VAL A 191 33.05 15.57 -2.67
CA VAL A 191 33.86 15.33 -3.87
C VAL A 191 32.95 15.16 -5.10
N PHE A 192 33.53 15.34 -6.29
CA PHE A 192 32.82 15.21 -7.58
C PHE A 192 32.05 13.88 -7.75
N SER A 193 32.52 12.80 -7.14
CA SER A 193 31.84 11.49 -7.16
C SER A 193 30.37 11.54 -6.74
N GLN A 194 30.02 12.46 -5.83
CA GLN A 194 28.64 12.68 -5.42
C GLN A 194 27.78 13.19 -6.60
N THR A 195 28.25 14.22 -7.29
CA THR A 195 27.59 14.74 -8.51
C THR A 195 27.66 13.73 -9.66
N GLU A 196 28.75 12.95 -9.75
CA GLU A 196 28.89 11.91 -10.78
C GLU A 196 27.77 10.86 -10.68
N ALA A 197 27.40 10.43 -9.47
CA ALA A 197 26.29 9.51 -9.24
C ALA A 197 24.96 10.05 -9.79
N GLU A 198 24.69 11.33 -9.57
CA GLU A 198 23.48 12.01 -10.08
C GLU A 198 23.50 12.13 -11.61
N LEU A 199 24.64 12.51 -12.19
CA LEU A 199 24.82 12.63 -13.64
C LEU A 199 24.66 11.29 -14.37
N ILE A 200 25.08 10.18 -13.76
CA ILE A 200 24.83 8.83 -14.28
C ILE A 200 23.33 8.58 -14.36
N CYS A 201 22.60 8.83 -13.27
CA CYS A 201 21.16 8.65 -13.25
C CYS A 201 20.43 9.56 -14.25
N MET A 202 20.86 10.82 -14.37
CA MET A 202 20.33 11.74 -15.38
C MET A 202 20.52 11.18 -16.79
N ARG A 203 21.73 10.71 -17.11
CA ARG A 203 22.04 10.06 -18.40
C ARG A 203 21.15 8.85 -18.67
N ASP A 204 20.95 7.99 -17.68
CA ASP A 204 20.12 6.79 -17.83
C ASP A 204 18.65 7.12 -18.10
N LEU A 205 18.16 8.22 -17.52
CA LEU A 205 16.77 8.66 -17.68
C LEU A 205 16.55 9.49 -18.95
N LEU A 206 17.58 10.06 -19.58
CA LEU A 206 17.47 10.82 -20.84
C LEU A 206 16.90 10.01 -22.01
N LYS A 207 16.90 8.68 -21.95
CA LYS A 207 16.23 7.82 -22.96
C LYS A 207 14.70 7.96 -22.93
N TYR A 208 14.12 8.37 -21.80
CA TYR A 208 12.69 8.61 -21.64
C TYR A 208 12.36 10.07 -21.95
N LYS A 209 11.96 10.38 -23.18
CA LYS A 209 11.79 11.78 -23.63
C LYS A 209 10.56 12.52 -23.07
N LYS A 210 9.73 11.87 -22.26
CA LYS A 210 8.44 12.41 -21.82
C LYS A 210 8.51 13.24 -20.53
N TRP A 211 9.49 12.97 -19.66
CA TRP A 211 9.61 13.71 -18.40
C TRP A 211 10.02 15.16 -18.62
N LYS A 212 9.62 16.02 -17.68
CA LYS A 212 9.70 17.48 -17.80
C LYS A 212 10.76 18.09 -16.89
N TYR A 213 10.86 17.58 -15.67
CA TYR A 213 11.82 18.03 -14.67
C TYR A 213 12.54 16.84 -14.05
N PHE A 214 13.80 17.08 -13.69
CA PHE A 214 14.65 16.16 -12.95
C PHE A 214 14.82 16.66 -11.53
N ILE A 215 14.64 15.79 -10.54
CA ILE A 215 14.76 16.10 -9.12
C ILE A 215 15.72 15.08 -8.50
N ASN A 216 16.88 15.54 -8.00
CA ASN A 216 17.79 14.69 -7.26
C ASN A 216 17.36 14.57 -5.80
N LEU A 217 17.50 13.37 -5.25
CA LEU A 217 17.19 13.04 -3.87
C LEU A 217 18.25 12.14 -3.26
N THR A 218 18.35 12.15 -1.94
CA THR A 218 19.06 11.14 -1.15
C THR A 218 18.08 10.18 -0.47
N GLY A 219 18.56 8.99 -0.10
CA GLY A 219 17.74 7.99 0.58
C GLY A 219 17.22 8.38 1.98
N GLN A 220 17.58 9.56 2.48
CA GLN A 220 17.16 10.08 3.79
C GLN A 220 16.15 11.23 3.69
N GLU A 221 15.78 11.65 2.48
CA GLU A 221 14.80 12.71 2.26
C GLU A 221 13.36 12.17 2.24
N TYR A 222 12.40 13.07 2.43
CA TYR A 222 10.98 12.73 2.40
C TYR A 222 10.14 13.91 1.87
N PRO A 223 9.12 13.67 1.02
CA PRO A 223 8.34 14.74 0.42
C PRO A 223 7.41 15.41 1.43
N LEU A 224 7.35 16.76 1.39
CA LEU A 224 6.38 17.59 2.13
C LEU A 224 5.20 18.06 1.26
N LYS A 225 5.14 17.59 0.02
CA LYS A 225 4.14 17.95 -0.98
C LYS A 225 3.70 16.69 -1.71
N THR A 226 2.43 16.64 -2.09
CA THR A 226 1.93 15.56 -2.95
C THR A 226 2.51 15.68 -4.35
N ASN A 227 2.51 14.59 -5.13
CA ASN A 227 2.98 14.64 -6.52
C ASN A 227 2.25 15.71 -7.36
N LEU A 228 0.92 15.84 -7.20
CA LEU A 228 0.15 16.90 -7.88
C LEU A 228 0.63 18.31 -7.49
N GLN A 229 0.93 18.54 -6.21
CA GLN A 229 1.48 19.83 -5.77
C GLN A 229 2.87 20.08 -6.36
N ILE A 230 3.74 19.06 -6.37
CA ILE A 230 5.07 19.16 -7.00
C ILE A 230 4.92 19.50 -8.49
N VAL A 231 4.07 18.76 -9.22
CA VAL A 231 3.75 19.03 -10.64
C VAL A 231 3.33 20.48 -10.85
N ARG A 232 2.44 21.02 -10.01
CA ARG A 232 1.98 22.41 -10.10
C ARG A 232 3.10 23.42 -9.81
N ILE A 233 3.94 23.15 -8.81
CA ILE A 233 5.10 24.00 -8.48
C ILE A 233 6.06 24.06 -9.67
N VAL A 234 6.50 22.91 -10.21
CA VAL A 234 7.48 22.91 -11.32
C VAL A 234 6.86 23.36 -12.66
N LYS A 235 5.55 23.21 -12.85
CA LYS A 235 4.82 23.84 -13.97
C LYS A 235 4.90 25.36 -13.91
N ALA A 236 4.83 25.95 -12.71
CA ALA A 236 4.91 27.40 -12.53
C ALA A 236 6.27 27.99 -12.93
N LEU A 237 7.33 27.17 -12.94
CA LEU A 237 8.68 27.56 -13.39
C LEU A 237 8.80 27.71 -14.92
N LYS A 238 7.81 27.26 -15.71
CA LYS A 238 7.75 27.46 -17.18
C LYS A 238 9.02 27.04 -17.95
N GLY A 239 9.69 25.98 -17.51
CA GLY A 239 10.90 25.45 -18.13
C GLY A 239 12.21 26.03 -17.59
N ALA A 240 12.15 26.94 -16.61
CA ALA A 240 13.32 27.38 -15.86
C ALA A 240 13.76 26.32 -14.85
N ASN A 241 15.04 26.34 -14.49
CA ASN A 241 15.57 25.53 -13.39
C ASN A 241 15.40 26.27 -12.06
N ASP A 242 15.26 25.51 -10.97
CA ASP A 242 15.25 26.03 -9.61
C ASP A 242 16.36 25.33 -8.82
N ILE A 243 17.41 26.08 -8.49
CA ILE A 243 18.62 25.61 -7.80
C ILE A 243 19.10 26.76 -6.91
N GLU A 244 19.42 26.45 -5.65
CA GLU A 244 20.02 27.43 -4.75
C GLU A 244 21.42 27.81 -5.23
N GLY A 245 21.72 29.10 -5.25
CA GLY A 245 23.03 29.63 -5.59
C GLY A 245 23.39 30.83 -4.73
N THR A 246 24.59 30.83 -4.18
CA THR A 246 25.15 31.97 -3.47
C THR A 246 26.10 32.73 -4.39
N ARG A 247 25.99 34.06 -4.41
CA ARG A 247 26.95 34.93 -5.09
C ARG A 247 27.67 35.73 -4.02
N ASN A 248 28.90 35.32 -3.71
CA ASN A 248 29.78 36.10 -2.84
C ASN A 248 30.05 37.44 -3.55
N LYS A 249 29.54 38.53 -2.96
CA LYS A 249 29.87 39.89 -3.37
C LYS A 249 31.18 40.32 -2.73
#